data_AF-A0AAV2QJL7-F1
#
_entry.id   AF-A0AAV2QJL7-F1
#
_cell.length_a   1.000
_cell.length_b   1.000
_cell.length_c   1.000
_cell.angle_alpha   90.00
_cell.angle_beta   90.00
_cell.angle_gamma   90.00
#
_symmetry.space_group_name_H-M   'P 1'
#
loop_
_entity.id
_entity.type
_entity.pdbx_description
1 polymer ?
#
loop_
_entity_poly.entity_id
_entity_poly.type
_entity_poly.pdbx_seq_one_letter_code
_entity_poly.pdbx_strand_id
1 'polypeptide(L)'
;VKMAAGSDSWTVFRRYRRFRELHIYMCHKYGAPIEELYFPPRRLFGNFSEKVVGERRGQLEVYLQQLIVTCSDLEGSPLYRGPPGRDTLAAFSPFFQRGVFETAPHTTTS
;
A
#
# COMPACT_ATOMS: atom_id res chain seq x y z
N VAL A 1 -4.92 -0.89 7.67
CA VAL A 1 -4.81 -2.18 6.95
C VAL A 1 -3.85 -3.06 7.71
N LYS A 2 -4.26 -4.27 8.09
CA LYS A 2 -3.39 -5.22 8.78
C LYS A 2 -2.44 -5.87 7.78
N MET A 3 -1.17 -5.94 8.16
CA MET A 3 -0.11 -6.62 7.44
C MET A 3 0.46 -7.73 8.32
N ALA A 4 0.88 -8.82 7.70
CA ALA A 4 1.57 -9.91 8.36
C ALA A 4 2.69 -10.41 7.46
N ALA A 5 3.85 -10.72 8.06
CA ALA A 5 4.98 -11.33 7.40
C ALA A 5 5.70 -12.25 8.40
N GLY A 6 5.67 -13.57 8.12
CA GLY A 6 6.18 -14.57 9.05
C GLY A 6 5.45 -14.49 10.40
N SER A 7 6.20 -14.35 11.50
CA SER A 7 5.68 -14.19 12.86
C SER A 7 5.25 -12.76 13.21
N ASP A 8 5.64 -11.78 12.39
CA ASP A 8 5.37 -10.36 12.66
C ASP A 8 4.05 -9.92 12.03
N SER A 9 3.28 -9.14 12.78
CA SER A 9 2.12 -8.44 12.25
C SER A 9 2.08 -6.99 12.73
N TRP A 10 1.68 -6.09 11.84
CA TRP A 10 1.55 -4.68 12.16
C TRP A 10 0.43 -4.05 11.34
N THR A 11 -0.04 -2.89 11.77
CA THR A 11 -1.06 -2.14 11.03
C THR A 11 -0.43 -0.97 10.29
N VAL A 12 -0.74 -0.86 9.00
CA VAL A 12 -0.42 0.30 8.18
C VAL A 12 -1.59 1.27 8.22
N PHE A 13 -1.33 2.46 8.77
CA PHE A 13 -2.28 3.58 8.85
C PHE A 13 -1.96 4.60 7.75
N ARG A 14 -2.75 4.56 6.67
CA ARG A 14 -2.59 5.44 5.51
C ARG A 14 -3.94 5.83 4.94
N ARG A 15 -4.05 7.07 4.44
CA ARG A 15 -5.22 7.50 3.66
C ARG A 15 -5.20 6.81 2.30
N TYR A 16 -6.37 6.50 1.73
CA TYR A 16 -6.51 5.85 0.41
C TYR A 16 -5.63 6.47 -0.69
N ARG A 17 -5.50 7.80 -0.72
CA ARG A 17 -4.66 8.51 -1.69
C ARG A 17 -3.20 8.00 -1.68
N ARG A 18 -2.64 7.68 -0.51
CA ARG A 18 -1.28 7.15 -0.37
C ARG A 18 -1.15 5.74 -0.94
N PHE A 19 -2.19 4.91 -0.86
CA PHE A 19 -2.21 3.60 -1.52
C PHE A 19 -2.19 3.76 -3.04
N ARG A 20 -2.94 4.73 -3.58
CA ARG A 20 -2.95 4.97 -5.02
C ARG A 20 -1.61 5.52 -5.52
N GLU A 21 -0.99 6.41 -4.76
CA GLU A 21 0.36 6.92 -5.07
C GLU A 21 1.40 5.80 -5.04
N LEU A 22 1.31 4.88 -4.07
CA LEU A 22 2.13 3.66 -4.05
C LEU A 22 1.90 2.82 -5.31
N HIS A 23 0.65 2.54 -5.68
CA HIS A 23 0.31 1.74 -6.86
C HIS A 23 0.92 2.34 -8.13
N ILE A 24 0.68 3.63 -8.39
CA ILE A 24 1.21 4.32 -9.57
C ILE A 24 2.75 4.25 -9.61
N TYR A 25 3.40 4.51 -8.46
CA TYR A 25 4.86 4.40 -8.38
C TYR A 25 5.36 2.99 -8.72
N MET A 26 4.69 1.96 -8.21
CA MET A 26 5.07 0.57 -8.46
C MET A 26 4.80 0.13 -9.91
N CYS A 27 3.70 0.59 -10.53
CA CYS A 27 3.46 0.38 -11.97
C CYS A 27 4.57 1.01 -12.81
N HIS A 28 4.96 2.26 -12.52
CA HIS A 28 6.07 2.89 -13.25
C HIS A 28 7.41 2.16 -13.03
N LYS A 29 7.64 1.59 -11.85
CA LYS A 29 8.90 0.94 -11.50
C LYS A 29 9.03 -0.49 -12.06
N TYR A 30 7.96 -1.27 -11.99
CA TYR A 30 7.98 -2.71 -12.28
C TYR A 30 7.10 -3.11 -13.47
N GLY A 31 6.28 -2.19 -14.01
CA GLY A 31 5.49 -2.39 -15.21
C GLY A 31 4.30 -3.34 -15.02
N ALA A 32 4.03 -4.11 -16.08
CA ALA A 32 2.84 -4.94 -16.25
C ALA A 32 2.47 -5.84 -15.05
N PRO A 33 3.41 -6.52 -14.36
CA PRO A 33 3.08 -7.37 -13.21
C PRO A 33 2.31 -6.64 -12.10
N ILE A 34 2.51 -5.32 -11.96
CA ILE A 34 1.82 -4.51 -10.95
C ILE A 34 0.52 -3.91 -11.51
N GLU A 35 0.49 -3.58 -12.80
CA GLU A 35 -0.69 -3.03 -13.47
C GLU A 35 -1.85 -4.03 -13.53
N GLU A 36 -1.53 -5.33 -13.58
CA GLU A 36 -2.52 -6.41 -13.55
C GLU A 36 -3.14 -6.63 -12.15
N LEU A 37 -2.56 -6.06 -11.09
CA LEU A 37 -3.10 -6.17 -9.74
C LEU A 37 -4.38 -5.34 -9.60
N TYR A 38 -5.42 -5.95 -9.02
CA TYR A 38 -6.66 -5.24 -8.73
C TYR A 38 -6.43 -4.13 -7.68
N PHE A 39 -6.55 -2.88 -8.10
CA PHE A 39 -6.56 -1.73 -7.20
C PHE A 39 -7.97 -1.16 -7.06
N PRO A 40 -8.56 -1.11 -5.85
CA PRO A 40 -9.95 -0.69 -5.67
C PRO A 40 -10.12 0.78 -6.12
N PRO A 41 -11.08 1.09 -7.02
CA PRO A 41 -11.22 2.42 -7.59
C PRO A 41 -11.67 3.46 -6.58
N ARG A 42 -11.37 4.73 -6.88
CA ARG A 42 -11.93 5.86 -6.14
C ARG A 42 -13.44 5.82 -6.31
N ARG A 43 -14.17 5.97 -5.21
CA ARG A 43 -15.59 6.29 -5.30
C ARG A 43 -15.71 7.79 -5.51
N LEU A 44 -16.22 8.17 -6.68
CA LEU A 44 -16.52 9.56 -7.03
C LEU A 44 -17.86 10.00 -6.40
N PHE A 45 -18.75 9.04 -6.13
CA PHE A 45 -20.02 9.22 -5.43
C PHE A 45 -20.34 7.97 -4.58
N GLY A 46 -21.00 8.11 -3.43
CA GLY A 46 -21.56 6.98 -2.69
C GLY A 46 -21.44 7.02 -1.16
N ASN A 47 -22.23 6.15 -0.52
CA ASN A 47 -22.42 6.01 0.93
C ASN A 47 -21.09 5.72 1.67
N PHE A 48 -20.77 6.53 2.69
CA PHE A 48 -19.62 6.36 3.60
C PHE A 48 -19.94 5.45 4.79
N SER A 49 -20.94 4.57 4.64
CA SER A 49 -21.30 3.63 5.68
C SER A 49 -20.09 2.77 6.08
N GLU A 50 -20.05 2.42 7.35
CA GLU A 50 -18.97 1.61 7.92
C GLU A 50 -18.74 0.31 7.13
N LYS A 51 -19.83 -0.29 6.62
CA LYS A 51 -19.78 -1.46 5.74
C LYS A 51 -18.94 -1.23 4.49
N VAL A 52 -19.14 -0.12 3.78
CA VAL A 52 -18.38 0.24 2.58
C VAL A 52 -16.92 0.50 2.92
N VAL A 53 -16.66 1.20 4.03
CA VAL A 53 -15.30 1.48 4.48
C VAL A 53 -14.57 0.18 4.84
N GLY A 54 -15.26 -0.75 5.51
CA GLY A 54 -14.76 -2.07 5.85
C GLY A 54 -14.43 -2.92 4.63
N GLU A 55 -15.31 -2.93 3.64
CA GLU A 55 -15.11 -3.66 2.37
C GLU A 55 -13.88 -3.11 1.61
N ARG A 56 -13.79 -1.79 1.46
CA ARG A 56 -12.62 -1.15 0.85
C ARG A 56 -11.35 -1.45 1.63
N ARG A 57 -11.41 -1.43 2.97
CA ARG A 57 -10.26 -1.80 3.81
C ARG A 57 -9.81 -3.21 3.47
N GLY A 58 -10.72 -4.17 3.42
CA GLY A 58 -10.45 -5.57 3.02
C GLY A 58 -9.76 -5.66 1.66
N GLN A 59 -10.30 -4.98 0.64
CA GLN A 59 -9.70 -4.93 -0.70
C GLN A 59 -8.28 -4.35 -0.70
N LEU A 60 -8.02 -3.31 0.11
CA LEU A 60 -6.69 -2.74 0.25
C LEU A 60 -5.71 -3.68 0.98
N GLU A 61 -6.19 -4.52 1.90
CA GLU A 61 -5.34 -5.53 2.56
C GLU A 61 -4.90 -6.59 1.55
N VAL A 62 -5.86 -7.12 0.77
CA VAL A 62 -5.59 -8.08 -0.30
C VAL A 62 -4.64 -7.50 -1.33
N TYR A 63 -4.87 -6.26 -1.77
CA TYR A 63 -3.98 -5.58 -2.71
C TYR A 63 -2.54 -5.48 -2.19
N LEU A 64 -2.33 -5.08 -0.93
CA LEU A 64 -0.97 -4.97 -0.38
C LEU A 64 -0.29 -6.34 -0.26
N GLN A 65 -1.03 -7.39 0.07
CA GLN A 65 -0.49 -8.75 0.10
C GLN A 65 -0.04 -9.20 -1.28
N GLN A 66 -0.89 -9.02 -2.30
CA GLN A 66 -0.56 -9.34 -3.69
C GLN A 66 0.64 -8.54 -4.18
N LEU A 67 0.68 -7.23 -3.91
CA LEU A 67 1.80 -6.37 -4.27
C LEU A 67 3.13 -6.89 -3.71
N ILE A 68 3.16 -7.30 -2.44
CA ILE A 68 4.37 -7.82 -1.80
C ILE A 68 4.79 -9.14 -2.45
N VAL A 69 3.85 -10.06 -2.65
CA VAL A 69 4.13 -11.37 -3.29
C VAL A 69 4.68 -11.17 -4.70
N THR A 70 4.00 -10.38 -5.54
CA THR A 70 4.47 -10.09 -6.90
C THR A 70 5.86 -9.44 -6.88
N CYS A 71 6.11 -8.50 -5.97
CA CYS A 71 7.43 -7.87 -5.86
C CYS A 71 8.50 -8.79 -5.26
N SER A 72 8.15 -9.90 -4.60
CA SER A 72 9.12 -10.90 -4.13
C SER A 72 9.65 -11.79 -5.25
N ASP A 73 8.92 -11.89 -6.37
CA ASP A 73 9.30 -12.66 -7.55
C ASP A 73 10.08 -11.83 -8.60
N LEU A 74 10.14 -10.51 -8.44
CA LEU A 74 10.78 -9.60 -9.39
C LEU A 74 12.26 -9.36 -9.07
N GLU A 75 13.14 -9.68 -10.02
CA GLU A 75 14.57 -9.38 -9.93
C GLU A 75 14.80 -7.85 -9.86
N GLY A 76 15.60 -7.40 -8.89
CA GLY A 76 15.83 -5.98 -8.62
C GLY A 76 14.85 -5.33 -7.64
N SER A 77 13.83 -6.06 -7.18
CA SER A 77 13.03 -5.64 -6.04
C SER A 77 13.81 -5.83 -4.72
N PRO A 78 13.74 -4.88 -3.77
CA PRO A 78 14.23 -5.08 -2.40
C PRO A 78 13.62 -6.28 -1.67
N LEU A 79 12.50 -6.82 -2.17
CA LEU A 79 11.81 -7.99 -1.64
C LEU A 79 12.25 -9.30 -2.32
N TYR A 80 13.11 -9.25 -3.34
CA TYR A 80 13.51 -10.42 -4.11
C TYR A 80 14.22 -11.45 -3.24
N ARG A 81 13.67 -12.68 -3.19
CA ARG A 81 14.18 -13.83 -2.40
C ARG A 81 14.41 -13.56 -0.90
N GLY A 82 13.87 -12.47 -0.36
CA GLY A 82 13.98 -12.10 1.05
C GLY A 82 12.64 -12.18 1.77
N PRO A 83 12.62 -12.47 3.09
CA PRO A 83 11.38 -12.40 3.85
C PRO A 83 10.86 -10.94 3.85
N PRO A 84 9.55 -10.71 3.65
CA PRO A 84 8.97 -9.37 3.65
C PRO A 84 8.86 -8.80 5.08
N GLY A 85 10.00 -8.62 5.75
CA GLY A 85 10.07 -8.04 7.08
C GLY A 85 9.70 -6.55 7.07
N ARG A 86 9.37 -6.03 8.25
CA ARG A 86 9.04 -4.61 8.42
C ARG A 86 10.15 -3.68 7.91
N ASP A 87 11.42 -4.04 8.15
CA ASP A 87 12.57 -3.24 7.72
C ASP A 87 12.77 -3.31 6.20
N THR A 88 12.65 -4.50 5.61
CA THR A 88 12.68 -4.68 4.14
C THR A 88 11.58 -3.88 3.46
N LEU A 89 10.36 -3.88 4.02
CA LEU A 89 9.23 -3.11 3.50
C LEU A 89 9.42 -1.60 3.69
N ALA A 90 10.06 -1.17 4.78
CA ALA A 90 10.44 0.22 5.00
C ALA A 90 11.48 0.71 3.98
N ALA A 91 12.41 -0.16 3.56
CA ALA A 91 13.36 0.11 2.49
C ALA A 91 12.70 0.06 1.10
N PHE A 92 11.70 -0.81 0.92
CA PHE A 92 10.92 -0.94 -0.31
C PHE A 92 10.10 0.31 -0.64
N SER A 93 9.46 0.93 0.36
CA SER A 93 8.74 2.19 0.17
C SER A 93 8.50 2.94 1.49
N PRO A 94 8.59 4.29 1.50
CA PRO A 94 8.16 5.14 2.63
C PRO A 94 6.69 4.94 3.01
N PHE A 95 5.89 4.33 2.13
CA PHE A 95 4.52 3.92 2.45
C PHE A 95 4.45 3.05 3.71
N PHE A 96 5.41 2.14 3.91
CA PHE A 96 5.43 1.16 5.01
C PHE A 96 6.14 1.65 6.27
N GLN A 97 6.87 2.78 6.21
CA GLN A 97 7.50 3.38 7.38
C GLN A 97 6.44 3.83 8.39
N ARG A 98 6.54 3.49 9.67
CA ARG A 98 5.65 4.09 10.70
C ARG A 98 5.90 5.60 10.68
N GLY A 99 4.84 6.39 10.49
CA GLY A 99 4.97 7.76 10.03
C GLY A 99 5.55 8.72 11.08
N VAL A 100 6.48 9.56 10.62
CA VAL A 100 6.75 10.92 11.16
C VAL A 100 5.82 11.97 10.50
N PHE A 101 5.07 11.59 9.45
CA PHE A 101 4.28 12.52 8.63
C PHE A 101 2.77 12.43 8.86
N GLU A 102 2.34 12.56 10.12
CA GLU A 102 0.94 12.93 10.41
C GLU A 102 0.74 14.46 10.46
N THR A 103 1.83 15.25 10.41
CA THR A 103 1.80 16.71 10.38
C THR A 103 2.28 17.28 9.03
N ALA A 104 1.31 17.64 8.20
CA ALA A 104 1.42 18.83 7.37
C ALA A 104 -0.01 19.31 7.03
N PRO A 105 -0.54 20.31 7.74
CA PRO A 105 -1.69 21.05 7.23
C PRO A 105 -1.22 21.80 5.98
N HIS A 106 -1.89 21.58 4.86
CA HIS A 106 -1.78 22.49 3.72
C HIS A 106 -2.58 23.73 4.10
N THR A 107 -1.91 24.66 4.78
CA THR A 107 -2.40 26.02 4.94
C THR A 107 -2.41 26.72 3.57
N THR A 108 -3.56 27.32 3.28
CA THR A 108 -3.89 28.26 2.22
C THR A 108 -2.80 29.29 1.91
N THR A 109 -2.59 29.58 0.62
CA THR A 109 -2.22 30.93 0.17
C THR A 109 -2.87 31.20 -1.18
N SER A 110 -3.91 32.02 -1.17
CA SER A 110 -4.32 32.92 -2.24
C SER A 110 -4.87 34.16 -1.58
#